data_AF-A0A438JPT4-F1
#
_entry.id   AF-A0A438JPT4-F1
#
_cell.length_a   1.000
_cell.length_b   1.000
_cell.length_c   1.000
_cell.angle_alpha   90.00
_cell.angle_beta   90.00
_cell.angle_gamma   90.00
#
_symmetry.space_group_name_H-M   'P 1'
#
loop_
_entity.id
_entity.type
_entity.pdbx_description
1 polymer ?
#
loop_
_entity_poly.entity_id
_entity_poly.type
_entity_poly.pdbx_seq_one_letter_code
_entity_poly.pdbx_strand_id
1 'polypeptide(L)'
;MKLFISISGSKFRDPSICDVAYKDPIKVRSVHFIGAKDWLRLPSEDLATAFDNPLIIRHPQGHTIPRLDEAATEQLRSCSTEILLHQSNNPSVNKHNLENGEVKADEAQMENGEVKAEEHKGKVEKACKTQKPEGVIEKKMENGAGG
;
A
#
# COMPACT_ATOMS: atom_id res chain seq x y z
N MET A 1 -14.03 -12.59 9.60
CA MET A 1 -13.90 -11.28 8.93
C MET A 1 -12.71 -11.31 7.98
N LYS A 2 -12.82 -10.79 6.76
CA LYS A 2 -11.67 -10.52 5.89
C LYS A 2 -11.66 -9.02 5.62
N LEU A 3 -10.53 -8.38 5.88
CA LEU A 3 -10.26 -6.97 5.60
C LEU A 3 -8.95 -6.92 4.84
N PHE A 4 -8.86 -6.05 3.83
CA PHE A 4 -7.62 -5.80 3.11
C PHE A 4 -7.09 -4.41 3.49
N ILE A 5 -5.84 -4.34 3.93
CA ILE A 5 -5.15 -3.07 4.17
C ILE A 5 -3.93 -3.02 3.27
N SER A 6 -3.85 -2.00 2.43
CA SER A 6 -2.70 -1.72 1.59
C SER A 6 -2.04 -0.41 2.02
N ILE A 7 -0.73 -0.45 2.18
CA ILE A 7 0.09 0.75 2.41
C ILE A 7 1.05 0.81 1.23
N SER A 8 0.86 1.79 0.34
CA SER A 8 1.71 1.94 -0.84
C SER A 8 1.75 0.70 -1.76
N GLY A 9 0.64 -0.05 -1.85
CA GLY A 9 0.55 -1.26 -2.68
C GLY A 9 0.41 -0.98 -4.18
N SER A 10 0.55 -2.02 -5.01
CA SER A 10 0.28 -1.96 -6.46
C SER A 10 -0.26 -3.28 -6.96
N LYS A 11 -0.89 -3.29 -8.16
CA LYS A 11 -1.28 -4.54 -8.83
C LYS A 11 -0.06 -5.39 -9.16
N PHE A 12 -0.28 -6.68 -9.41
CA PHE A 12 0.73 -7.52 -10.04
C PHE A 12 1.19 -6.90 -11.38
N ARG A 13 2.44 -7.16 -11.77
CA ARG A 13 3.00 -6.65 -13.03
C ARG A 13 2.82 -7.61 -14.20
N ASP A 14 2.69 -8.89 -13.88
CA ASP A 14 2.50 -9.94 -14.88
C ASP A 14 1.02 -9.92 -15.36
N PRO A 15 0.77 -9.66 -16.66
CA PRO A 15 -0.58 -9.62 -17.21
C PRO A 15 -1.36 -10.92 -16.96
N SER A 16 -0.70 -12.08 -17.02
CA SER A 16 -1.37 -13.37 -16.82
C SER A 16 -1.92 -13.53 -15.39
N ILE A 17 -1.31 -12.85 -14.41
CA ILE A 17 -1.80 -12.81 -13.04
C ILE A 17 -2.90 -11.74 -12.92
N CYS A 18 -2.71 -10.58 -13.52
CA CYS A 18 -3.69 -9.48 -13.48
C CYS A 18 -5.06 -9.86 -14.06
N ASP A 19 -5.04 -10.53 -15.21
CA ASP A 19 -6.23 -10.96 -15.93
C ASP A 19 -7.09 -11.95 -15.14
N VAL A 20 -6.49 -12.62 -14.14
CA VAL A 20 -7.18 -13.53 -13.23
C VAL A 20 -7.51 -12.85 -11.91
N ALA A 21 -6.55 -12.16 -11.29
CA ALA A 21 -6.69 -11.59 -9.95
C ALA A 21 -7.64 -10.39 -9.88
N TYR A 22 -7.75 -9.61 -10.95
CA TYR A 22 -8.53 -8.37 -11.01
C TYR A 22 -9.64 -8.43 -12.08
N LYS A 23 -9.98 -9.62 -12.56
CA LYS A 23 -11.06 -9.83 -13.54
C LYS A 23 -12.39 -9.31 -13.03
N ASP A 24 -12.70 -9.64 -11.78
CA ASP A 24 -13.91 -9.24 -11.09
C ASP A 24 -13.55 -8.28 -9.94
N PRO A 25 -14.39 -7.28 -9.64
CA PRO A 25 -14.17 -6.41 -8.50
C PRO A 25 -14.04 -7.19 -7.20
N ILE A 26 -13.01 -6.88 -6.41
CA ILE A 26 -12.74 -7.51 -5.13
C ILE A 26 -13.74 -6.95 -4.11
N LYS A 27 -14.71 -7.79 -3.72
CA LYS A 27 -15.82 -7.42 -2.82
C LYS A 27 -15.46 -7.34 -1.33
N VAL A 28 -14.17 -7.41 -1.00
CA VAL A 28 -13.73 -7.27 0.40
C VAL A 28 -13.62 -5.80 0.74
N ARG A 29 -14.04 -5.41 1.94
CA ARG A 29 -13.77 -4.06 2.44
C ARG A 29 -12.26 -3.85 2.45
N SER A 30 -11.83 -2.71 1.93
CA SER A 30 -10.42 -2.39 1.82
C SER A 30 -10.11 -0.97 2.25
N VAL A 31 -8.93 -0.80 2.85
CA VAL A 31 -8.35 0.50 3.20
C VAL A 31 -7.01 0.63 2.48
N HIS A 32 -6.81 1.74 1.79
CA HIS A 32 -5.60 2.02 1.02
C HIS A 32 -4.97 3.32 1.49
N PHE A 33 -3.74 3.25 2.00
CA PHE A 33 -2.94 4.40 2.35
C PHE A 33 -2.07 4.81 1.17
N ILE A 34 -2.25 6.05 0.69
CA ILE A 34 -1.59 6.57 -0.51
C ILE A 34 -0.84 7.86 -0.18
N GLY A 35 0.47 7.81 -0.31
CA GLY A 35 1.37 8.94 -0.09
C GLY A 35 1.39 9.91 -1.28
N ALA A 36 1.26 11.21 -1.01
CA ALA A 36 1.29 12.25 -2.04
C ALA A 36 2.64 12.31 -2.77
N LYS A 37 3.73 11.94 -2.09
CA LYS A 37 5.11 11.92 -2.61
C LYS A 37 5.60 10.50 -2.92
N ASP A 38 4.73 9.50 -2.87
CA ASP A 38 5.12 8.13 -3.16
C ASP A 38 5.31 7.94 -4.68
N TRP A 39 6.41 7.32 -5.10
CA TRP A 39 6.59 6.92 -6.49
C TRP A 39 5.57 5.87 -6.94
N LEU A 40 4.95 5.14 -6.00
CA LEU A 40 3.86 4.20 -6.24
C LEU A 40 2.47 4.86 -6.18
N ARG A 41 2.35 6.19 -6.04
CA ARG A 41 1.04 6.85 -5.91
C ARG A 41 0.03 6.41 -6.97
N LEU A 42 0.41 6.50 -8.25
CA LEU A 42 -0.47 6.10 -9.37
C LEU A 42 -0.74 4.58 -9.37
N PRO A 43 0.28 3.70 -9.24
CA PRO A 43 0.04 2.27 -9.03
C PRO A 43 -0.88 1.91 -7.84
N SER A 44 -0.80 2.65 -6.73
CA SER A 44 -1.66 2.45 -5.56
C SER A 44 -3.09 2.89 -5.80
N GLU A 45 -3.27 4.01 -6.51
CA GLU A 45 -4.59 4.45 -6.96
C GLU A 45 -5.21 3.43 -7.91
N ASP A 46 -4.41 2.91 -8.86
CA ASP A 46 -4.85 1.86 -9.78
C ASP A 46 -5.23 0.56 -9.04
N LEU A 47 -4.44 0.13 -8.05
CA LEU A 47 -4.81 -1.02 -7.20
C LEU A 47 -6.14 -0.81 -6.48
N ALA A 48 -6.38 0.39 -5.94
CA ALA A 48 -7.63 0.68 -5.24
C ALA A 48 -8.86 0.50 -6.15
N THR A 49 -8.76 0.79 -7.46
CA THR A 49 -9.86 0.59 -8.42
C THR A 49 -10.30 -0.87 -8.57
N ALA A 50 -9.47 -1.83 -8.17
CA ALA A 50 -9.84 -3.25 -8.23
C ALA A 50 -10.79 -3.67 -7.11
N PHE A 51 -11.03 -2.82 -6.11
CA PHE A 51 -11.88 -3.12 -4.96
C PHE A 51 -13.23 -2.42 -5.07
N ASP A 52 -14.26 -3.05 -4.50
CA ASP A 52 -15.57 -2.44 -4.36
C ASP A 52 -15.56 -1.43 -3.19
N ASN A 53 -15.92 -0.17 -3.46
CA ASN A 53 -15.99 0.94 -2.51
C ASN A 53 -14.79 1.00 -1.51
N PRO A 54 -13.54 1.14 -1.99
CA PRO A 54 -12.36 1.22 -1.13
C PRO A 54 -12.38 2.52 -0.30
N LEU A 55 -11.92 2.44 0.95
CA LEU A 55 -11.56 3.63 1.73
C LEU A 55 -10.14 4.04 1.37
N ILE A 56 -9.95 5.25 0.85
CA ILE A 56 -8.64 5.79 0.50
C ILE A 56 -8.24 6.86 1.53
N ILE A 57 -7.17 6.61 2.28
CA ILE A 57 -6.58 7.57 3.22
C ILE A 57 -5.32 8.15 2.60
N ARG A 58 -5.31 9.45 2.35
CA ARG A 58 -4.17 10.16 1.75
C ARG A 58 -3.29 10.77 2.83
N HIS A 59 -1.98 10.73 2.62
CA HIS A 59 -1.00 11.33 3.54
C HIS A 59 0.13 12.06 2.78
N PRO A 60 0.80 13.07 3.36
CA PRO A 60 1.74 13.92 2.63
C PRO A 60 3.13 13.30 2.39
N GLN A 61 3.43 12.16 3.00
CA GLN A 61 4.73 11.49 2.90
C GLN A 61 4.88 10.67 1.60
N GLY A 62 6.08 10.12 1.40
CA GLY A 62 6.37 9.17 0.32
C GLY A 62 6.11 7.73 0.74
N HIS A 63 6.95 6.81 0.27
CA HIS A 63 6.87 5.37 0.54
C HIS A 63 7.24 5.04 1.99
N THR A 64 6.28 5.20 2.89
CA THR A 64 6.45 5.05 4.35
C THR A 64 5.18 4.50 4.96
N ILE A 65 5.27 3.86 6.12
CA ILE A 65 4.08 3.61 6.95
C ILE A 65 3.66 4.96 7.56
N PRO A 66 2.48 5.50 7.21
CA PRO A 66 2.10 6.83 7.63
C PRO A 66 1.79 6.88 9.13
N ARG A 67 2.15 7.99 9.76
CA ARG A 67 1.54 8.37 11.05
C ARG A 67 0.16 8.94 10.74
N LEU A 68 -0.86 8.45 11.43
CA LEU A 68 -2.24 8.89 11.22
C LEU A 68 -2.50 10.15 12.05
N ASP A 69 -3.10 11.15 11.43
CA ASP A 69 -3.71 12.26 12.14
C ASP A 69 -5.09 11.84 12.69
N GLU A 70 -5.75 12.76 13.40
CA GLU A 70 -7.06 12.47 13.99
C GLU A 70 -8.09 12.09 12.91
N ALA A 71 -8.08 12.79 11.78
CA ALA A 71 -9.04 12.55 10.69
C ALA A 71 -8.84 11.16 10.04
N ALA A 72 -7.61 10.76 9.77
CA ALA A 72 -7.28 9.45 9.24
C ALA A 72 -7.56 8.34 10.27
N THR A 73 -7.28 8.60 11.55
CA THR A 73 -7.57 7.67 12.65
C THR A 73 -9.06 7.43 12.78
N GLU A 74 -9.87 8.49 12.70
CA GLU A 74 -11.33 8.39 12.80
C GLU A 74 -11.94 7.65 11.60
N GLN A 75 -11.45 7.90 10.38
CA GLN A 75 -11.86 7.14 9.20
C GLN A 75 -11.56 5.64 9.34
N LEU A 76 -10.36 5.29 9.83
CA LEU A 76 -9.98 3.89 10.05
C LEU A 76 -10.80 3.24 11.17
N ARG A 77 -11.08 3.98 12.26
CA ARG A 77 -11.95 3.53 13.37
C ARG A 77 -13.38 3.29 12.91
N SER A 78 -13.94 4.24 12.17
CA SER A 78 -15.29 4.13 11.59
C SER A 78 -15.38 2.92 10.68
N CYS A 79 -14.44 2.76 9.74
CA CYS A 79 -14.37 1.58 8.88
C CYS A 79 -14.26 0.27 9.67
N SER A 80 -13.45 0.22 10.74
CA SER A 80 -13.30 -0.99 11.56
C SER A 80 -14.60 -1.31 12.30
N THR A 81 -15.27 -0.29 12.83
CA THR A 81 -16.56 -0.42 13.53
C THR A 81 -17.66 -0.94 12.59
N GLU A 82 -17.78 -0.40 11.38
CA GLU A 82 -18.74 -0.86 10.36
C GLU A 82 -18.60 -2.37 10.11
N ILE A 83 -17.36 -2.85 9.97
CA ILE A 83 -17.10 -4.26 9.68
C ILE A 83 -17.45 -5.15 10.88
N LEU A 84 -17.19 -4.69 12.11
CA LEU A 84 -17.56 -5.41 13.33
C LEU A 84 -19.09 -5.47 13.52
N LEU A 85 -19.81 -4.38 13.25
CA LEU A 85 -21.28 -4.33 13.36
C LEU A 85 -21.99 -5.19 12.31
N HIS A 86 -21.46 -5.25 11.09
CA HIS A 86 -21.99 -6.18 10.07
C HIS A 86 -21.83 -7.65 10.45
N GLN A 87 -20.95 -8.00 11.39
CA GLN A 87 -20.85 -9.35 11.93
C GLN A 87 -21.87 -9.61 13.04
N SER A 88 -22.15 -8.64 13.92
CA SER A 88 -23.11 -8.83 15.00
C SER A 88 -24.55 -9.00 14.49
N ASN A 89 -24.86 -8.47 13.31
CA ASN A 89 -26.17 -8.62 12.69
C ASN A 89 -26.32 -9.94 11.89
N ASN A 90 -25.28 -10.78 11.82
CA ASN A 90 -25.33 -12.13 11.30
C ASN A 90 -25.23 -13.13 12.47
N PRO A 91 -26.32 -13.82 12.88
CA PRO A 91 -26.30 -14.75 13.99
C PRO A 91 -25.67 -16.08 13.57
N SER A 92 -24.37 -16.08 13.30
CA SER A 92 -23.62 -17.33 13.16
C SER A 92 -22.16 -17.16 13.58
N VAL A 93 -21.87 -17.77 14.73
CA VAL A 93 -20.57 -18.33 15.15
C VAL A 93 -19.62 -17.43 15.95
N ASN A 94 -19.70 -17.68 17.27
CA ASN A 94 -18.67 -17.83 18.30
C ASN A 94 -17.86 -16.61 18.76
N LYS A 95 -18.31 -16.14 19.93
CA LYS A 95 -17.62 -15.34 20.95
C LYS A 95 -16.25 -15.95 21.28
N HIS A 96 -15.16 -15.25 20.96
CA HIS A 96 -13.88 -15.45 21.62
C HIS A 96 -13.53 -14.16 22.34
N ASN A 97 -13.29 -14.25 23.65
CA ASN A 97 -12.98 -13.14 24.52
C ASN A 97 -11.65 -12.50 24.09
N LEU A 98 -11.61 -11.17 23.96
CA LEU A 98 -10.36 -10.42 23.89
C LEU A 98 -10.00 -9.98 25.31
N GLU A 99 -8.95 -10.57 25.86
CA GLU A 99 -8.25 -10.09 27.04
C GLU A 99 -7.21 -9.06 26.58
N ASN A 100 -7.32 -7.83 27.08
CA ASN A 100 -6.37 -6.76 26.81
C ASN A 100 -5.10 -7.00 27.61
N GLY A 101 -4.01 -7.39 26.93
CA GLY A 101 -2.68 -7.43 27.51
C GLY A 101 -2.13 -6.01 27.69
N GLU A 102 -2.15 -5.52 28.93
CA GLU A 102 -1.41 -4.34 29.36
C GLU A 102 0.09 -4.61 29.26
N VAL A 103 0.81 -3.84 28.42
CA VAL A 103 2.28 -3.84 28.45
C VAL A 103 2.71 -2.84 29.52
N LYS A 104 3.18 -3.36 30.66
CA LYS A 104 3.92 -2.57 31.64
C LYS A 104 5.29 -2.21 31.05
N ALA A 105 5.58 -0.92 31.06
CA ALA A 105 6.90 -0.38 30.81
C ALA A 105 7.79 -0.69 32.02
N ASP A 106 8.85 -1.45 31.81
CA ASP A 106 9.96 -1.52 32.77
C ASP A 106 11.16 -0.80 32.14
N GLU A 107 11.46 0.35 32.73
CA GLU A 107 12.69 1.11 32.54
C GLU A 107 13.87 0.33 33.14
N ALA A 108 14.95 0.17 32.39
CA ALA A 108 16.26 -0.14 32.94
C ALA A 108 17.34 0.68 32.21
N GLN A 109 17.94 1.60 32.95
CA GLN A 109 19.13 2.36 32.59
C GLN A 109 20.41 1.62 33.07
N MET A 110 21.47 1.61 32.25
CA MET A 110 22.92 1.76 32.59
C MET A 110 23.72 1.41 31.33
N GLU A 111 24.36 2.35 30.65
CA GLU A 111 25.64 3.04 30.89
C GLU A 111 26.83 2.42 30.11
N ASN A 112 27.35 3.25 29.20
CA ASN A 112 28.67 3.38 28.57
C ASN A 112 29.66 2.19 28.53
N GLY A 113 29.94 1.74 27.30
CA GLY A 113 31.19 1.10 26.92
C GLY A 113 31.61 1.57 25.52
N GLU A 114 32.58 2.49 25.48
CA GLU A 114 33.24 2.98 24.26
C GLU A 114 34.21 1.92 23.71
N VAL A 115 33.98 1.40 22.49
CA VAL A 115 35.07 0.86 21.65
C VAL A 115 34.78 1.09 20.15
N LYS A 116 35.62 1.98 19.59
CA LYS A 116 36.17 2.11 18.23
C LYS A 116 35.36 1.67 16.99
N ALA A 117 35.26 2.63 16.08
CA ALA A 117 34.91 2.47 14.68
C ALA A 117 35.88 1.54 13.94
N GLU A 118 35.34 0.55 13.23
CA GLU A 118 35.97 -0.05 12.07
C GLU A 118 35.03 0.04 10.86
N GLU A 119 35.56 0.67 9.82
CA GLU A 119 34.94 0.89 8.52
C GLU A 119 34.95 -0.43 7.72
N HIS A 120 33.79 -1.03 7.49
CA HIS A 120 33.63 -2.10 6.51
C HIS A 120 32.82 -1.61 5.31
N LYS A 121 33.54 -1.35 4.21
CA LYS A 121 33.02 -1.12 2.86
C LYS A 121 32.25 -2.36 2.37
N GLY A 122 30.92 -2.33 2.50
CA GLY A 122 30.00 -3.26 1.83
C GLY A 122 29.31 -2.58 0.65
N LYS A 123 29.41 -3.19 -0.53
CA LYS A 123 28.94 -2.69 -1.83
C LYS A 123 27.47 -2.23 -1.81
N VAL A 124 27.25 -1.02 -2.33
CA VAL A 124 25.97 -0.53 -2.83
C VAL A 124 25.63 -1.30 -4.11
N GLU A 125 24.74 -2.28 -4.05
CA GLU A 125 24.09 -2.79 -5.26
C GLU A 125 22.99 -1.81 -5.69
N LYS A 126 23.39 -0.93 -6.60
CA LYS A 126 22.53 0.01 -7.30
C LYS A 126 21.88 -0.73 -8.48
N ALA A 127 20.58 -1.02 -8.39
CA ALA A 127 19.82 -1.50 -9.54
C ALA A 127 18.44 -0.84 -9.61
N CYS A 128 18.40 0.48 -9.82
CA CYS A 128 17.27 1.12 -10.49
C CYS A 128 17.70 1.37 -11.94
N LYS A 129 17.39 0.41 -12.82
CA LYS A 129 17.56 0.57 -14.25
C LYS A 129 16.38 1.39 -14.76
N THR A 130 16.57 2.70 -14.89
CA THR A 130 15.74 3.53 -15.77
C THR A 130 15.87 2.96 -17.17
N GLN A 131 14.78 2.44 -17.73
CA GLN A 131 14.70 2.14 -19.16
C GLN A 131 13.64 3.02 -19.80
N LYS A 132 14.15 3.78 -20.78
CA LYS A 132 13.48 4.68 -21.71
C LYS A 132 12.50 3.86 -22.56
N PRO A 133 11.30 4.37 -22.91
CA PRO A 133 10.47 3.70 -23.90
C PRO A 133 11.10 3.93 -25.28
N GLU A 134 11.56 2.85 -25.92
CA GLU A 134 11.82 2.82 -27.36
C GLU A 134 10.54 2.37 -28.10
N GLY A 135 10.23 3.06 -29.20
CA GLY A 135 9.36 2.53 -30.26
C GLY A 135 8.02 3.23 -30.46
N VAL A 136 8.02 4.51 -30.89
CA VAL A 136 6.91 5.03 -31.69
C VAL A 136 7.33 4.92 -33.15
N ILE A 137 6.61 4.07 -33.90
CA ILE A 137 6.73 3.92 -35.34
C ILE A 137 5.98 5.10 -35.97
N GLU A 138 6.69 6.15 -36.38
CA GLU A 138 6.10 7.20 -37.21
C GLU A 138 5.91 6.69 -38.64
N LYS A 139 4.66 6.62 -39.07
CA LYS A 139 4.25 6.37 -40.46
C LYS A 139 4.72 7.54 -41.33
N LYS A 140 5.59 7.28 -42.31
CA LYS A 140 5.85 8.22 -43.41
C LYS A 140 4.57 8.36 -44.25
N MET A 141 4.03 9.57 -44.33
CA MET A 141 3.07 9.97 -45.35
C MET A 141 3.85 10.29 -46.63
N GLU A 142 3.63 9.51 -47.68
CA GLU A 142 4.04 9.89 -49.04
C GLU A 142 3.10 10.99 -49.55
N ASN A 143 3.63 12.19 -49.71
CA ASN A 143 2.98 13.24 -50.49
C ASN A 143 3.45 13.11 -51.94
N GLY A 144 2.62 12.50 -52.79
CA GLY A 144 2.73 12.64 -54.23
C GLY A 144 2.24 14.01 -54.65
N ALA A 145 3.14 14.89 -55.08
CA ALA A 145 2.84 16.10 -55.80
C ALA A 145 3.69 16.13 -57.07
N GLY A 146 3.00 16.27 -58.20
CA GLY A 146 3.57 16.17 -59.54
C GLY A 146 4.55 17.29 -59.91
N GLY A 147 5.27 17.00 -60.98
CA GLY A 147 6.14 17.88 -61.75
C GLY A 147 6.56 17.13 -63.00
#